data_AF-A0A9K3Q2A7-F1
#
_entry.id   AF-A0A9K3Q2A7-F1
#
_cell.length_a   1.000
_cell.length_b   1.000
_cell.length_c   1.000
_cell.angle_alpha   90.00
_cell.angle_beta   90.00
_cell.angle_gamma   90.00
#
_symmetry.space_group_name_H-M   'P 1'
#
loop_
_entity.id
_entity.type
_entity.pdbx_description
1 polymer ?
#
loop_
_entity_poly.entity_id
_entity_poly.type
_entity_poly.pdbx_seq_one_letter_code
_entity_poly.pdbx_strand_id
1 'polypeptide(L)'
;MLPSITIANRLNVIANQNDKKSIFYRYQQSHITPQIILLLNSDRTPSSSRSFSPTCIIMSPRRQPPFVLAILLIGNGNGYHGVTGFSTQGNILSKILPMDLRRHSTMPVSFPLHALIYGWDDYEEDDKTTTKPKQPKPLAFDTSGNAIFAGGPSVCDAAGSSIADHLTNDRDQMGSLARLAFAFRPKEHSGLNMKDIETVHVLCVKPNEIEVEAILCESLGCVSLHIPIQFPSSCTHTDEDDKFQSCVLQNLKDLDVTATTQVSAHLTSQSQSSAINPEMLLSGTVQLPSWWVSPSSTLNAAALETECNMLKDILNEDEFQTELMALAQDGLKHSLHHQQNDAASTPTIQKARCSIVGPAGIGMKALARQPTDGSVVVMDVLFPFGGPSKQTADSLRAAVLGAVAVAAEQQL
;
A
#
# COMPACT_ATOMS: atom_id res chain seq x y z
N MET A 1 -5.16 50.87 -18.85
CA MET A 1 -4.90 50.78 -17.41
C MET A 1 -5.81 49.69 -16.85
N LEU A 2 -5.26 48.52 -16.56
CA LEU A 2 -5.96 47.39 -15.94
C LEU A 2 -5.55 47.33 -14.45
N PRO A 3 -6.43 46.89 -13.53
CA PRO A 3 -6.13 46.91 -12.11
C PRO A 3 -5.15 45.79 -11.74
N SER A 4 -4.21 46.13 -10.87
CA SER A 4 -3.32 45.18 -10.20
C SER A 4 -4.11 44.46 -9.10
N ILE A 5 -4.15 43.13 -9.15
CA ILE A 5 -4.72 42.29 -8.09
C ILE A 5 -3.54 41.85 -7.21
N THR A 6 -3.50 42.36 -5.98
CA THR A 6 -2.56 41.91 -4.94
C THR A 6 -3.17 40.70 -4.23
N ILE A 7 -2.59 39.52 -4.40
CA ILE A 7 -2.96 38.32 -3.65
C ILE A 7 -2.03 38.22 -2.43
N ALA A 8 -2.59 38.40 -1.23
CA ALA A 8 -1.89 38.12 0.02
C ALA A 8 -2.00 36.62 0.35
N ASN A 9 -0.88 35.90 0.31
CA ASN A 9 -0.85 34.46 0.61
C ASN A 9 -0.60 34.20 2.09
N ARG A 10 -1.40 33.31 2.70
CA ARG A 10 -1.17 32.75 4.05
C ARG A 10 -0.49 31.39 3.93
N LEU A 11 0.73 31.28 4.45
CA LEU A 11 1.39 30.00 4.71
C LEU A 11 1.01 29.55 6.13
N ASN A 12 0.48 28.33 6.28
CA ASN A 12 0.31 27.70 7.59
C ASN A 12 1.52 26.82 7.87
N VAL A 13 2.22 27.11 8.97
CA VAL A 13 3.32 26.30 9.47
C VAL A 13 2.74 25.18 10.34
N ILE A 14 3.04 23.93 10.01
CA ILE A 14 2.73 22.79 10.88
C ILE A 14 4.05 22.37 11.52
N ALA A 15 4.25 22.74 12.78
CA ALA A 15 5.39 22.29 13.56
C ALA A 15 5.03 20.98 14.27
N ASN A 16 5.79 19.92 14.03
CA ASN A 16 5.77 18.73 14.89
C ASN A 16 6.67 19.00 16.10
N GLN A 17 6.12 19.04 17.31
CA GLN A 17 6.85 19.45 18.51
C GLN A 17 7.93 18.46 18.98
N ASN A 18 8.00 17.25 18.41
CA ASN A 18 8.93 16.22 18.87
C ASN A 18 10.15 16.00 17.98
N ASP A 19 10.32 16.74 16.88
CA ASP A 19 11.49 16.56 16.03
C ASP A 19 12.03 17.90 15.53
N LYS A 20 13.20 18.30 16.03
CA LYS A 20 13.81 19.62 15.77
C LYS A 20 14.36 19.78 14.34
N LYS A 21 14.11 18.85 13.42
CA LYS A 21 14.79 18.82 12.10
C LYS A 21 13.88 18.93 10.88
N SER A 22 12.55 19.01 11.04
CA SER A 22 11.63 18.97 9.90
C SER A 22 10.56 20.05 10.00
N ILE A 23 10.58 21.02 9.08
CA ILE A 23 9.50 22.01 8.91
C ILE A 23 8.72 21.63 7.65
N PHE A 24 7.42 21.39 7.81
CA PHE A 24 6.52 21.09 6.70
C PHE A 24 5.71 22.32 6.32
N TYR A 25 5.71 22.65 5.03
CA TYR A 25 4.85 23.69 4.47
C TYR A 25 3.74 23.04 3.65
N ARG A 26 2.49 23.36 3.97
CA ARG A 26 1.32 22.91 3.19
C ARG A 26 0.82 24.07 2.33
N TYR A 27 0.88 23.91 1.01
CA TYR A 27 0.22 24.82 0.07
C TYR A 27 -1.17 24.28 -0.24
N GLN A 28 -2.21 25.08 0.00
CA GLN A 28 -3.58 24.73 -0.31
C GLN A 28 -4.16 25.79 -1.26
N GLN A 29 -4.43 25.38 -2.49
CA GLN A 29 -5.25 26.17 -3.41
C GLN A 29 -6.29 25.26 -4.05
N SER A 30 -7.52 25.77 -4.13
CA SER A 30 -8.72 25.02 -4.50
C SER A 30 -8.67 24.53 -5.96
N HIS A 31 -8.98 23.25 -6.11
CA HIS A 31 -9.22 22.47 -7.33
C HIS A 31 -7.99 21.96 -8.08
N ILE A 32 -7.79 20.65 -7.96
CA ILE A 32 -6.98 19.73 -8.78
C ILE A 32 -5.49 20.10 -8.86
N THR A 33 -4.66 19.61 -7.92
CA THR A 33 -3.20 19.63 -8.07
C THR A 33 -2.49 18.50 -7.29
N PRO A 34 -1.33 18.02 -7.78
CA PRO A 34 -0.55 16.94 -7.16
C PRO A 34 0.13 17.38 -5.86
N GLN A 35 0.41 16.42 -4.97
CA GLN A 35 1.16 16.67 -3.75
C GLN A 35 2.62 17.00 -4.08
N ILE A 36 3.10 18.15 -3.62
CA ILE A 36 4.51 18.54 -3.71
C ILE A 36 5.09 18.41 -2.30
N ILE A 37 6.05 17.50 -2.11
CA ILE A 37 6.81 17.36 -0.86
C ILE A 37 8.12 18.11 -1.05
N LEU A 38 8.32 19.18 -0.29
CA LEU A 38 9.57 19.92 -0.23
C LEU A 38 10.36 19.46 1.00
N LEU A 39 11.51 18.84 0.78
CA LEU A 39 12.49 18.57 1.83
C LEU A 39 13.53 19.68 1.81
N LEU A 40 13.53 20.53 2.84
CA LEU A 40 14.57 21.54 3.04
C LEU A 40 15.51 21.07 4.13
N ASN A 41 16.81 21.03 3.82
CA ASN A 41 17.85 20.76 4.81
C ASN A 41 18.07 22.02 5.65
N SER A 42 17.61 22.01 6.90
CA SER A 42 17.70 23.15 7.83
C SER A 42 19.01 23.10 8.62
N ASP A 43 20.14 23.36 7.96
CA ASP A 43 21.40 23.67 8.64
C ASP A 43 21.98 24.98 8.11
N ARG A 44 21.37 26.10 8.52
CA ARG A 44 21.99 27.40 8.85
C ARG A 44 20.95 28.51 8.89
N THR A 45 20.99 29.30 9.95
CA THR A 45 20.30 30.59 10.07
C THR A 45 20.82 31.57 8.99
N PRO A 46 19.96 32.22 8.19
CA PRO A 46 20.42 33.16 7.18
C PRO A 46 20.67 34.54 7.82
N SER A 47 21.94 34.88 8.05
CA SER A 47 22.36 36.27 8.09
C SER A 47 22.76 36.71 6.68
N SER A 48 22.13 37.78 6.20
CA SER A 48 22.36 38.52 4.96
C SER A 48 21.52 38.10 3.73
N SER A 49 20.84 39.12 3.21
CA SER A 49 20.02 39.14 2.00
C SER A 49 20.88 38.93 0.75
N ARG A 50 20.74 37.76 0.11
CA ARG A 50 21.06 37.59 -1.32
C ARG A 50 19.90 36.85 -1.99
N SER A 51 19.49 37.35 -3.14
CA SER A 51 18.43 36.78 -3.97
C SER A 51 18.87 35.43 -4.53
N PHE A 52 18.15 34.37 -4.20
CA PHE A 52 18.27 33.05 -4.83
C PHE A 52 17.31 32.97 -6.02
N SER A 53 17.78 32.43 -7.15
CA SER A 53 16.93 32.06 -8.29
C SER A 53 16.93 30.53 -8.40
N PRO A 54 15.85 29.84 -8.01
CA PRO A 54 15.78 28.38 -8.16
C PRO A 54 15.58 28.01 -9.63
N THR A 55 16.28 26.97 -10.08
CA THR A 55 16.06 26.35 -11.40
C THR A 55 15.19 25.11 -11.19
N CYS A 56 14.01 25.07 -11.83
CA CYS A 56 13.10 23.92 -11.79
C CYS A 56 13.26 23.12 -13.09
N ILE A 57 13.53 21.83 -13.00
CA ILE A 57 13.56 20.92 -14.16
C ILE A 57 12.31 20.03 -14.06
N ILE A 58 11.43 20.15 -15.06
CA ILE A 58 10.20 19.35 -15.17
C ILE A 58 10.44 18.32 -16.28
N MET A 59 10.35 17.03 -15.95
CA MET A 59 10.32 15.96 -16.94
C MET A 59 8.92 15.35 -16.98
N SER A 60 8.36 15.21 -18.18
CA SER A 60 7.03 14.63 -18.41
C SER A 60 7.13 13.43 -19.35
N PRO A 61 6.64 12.23 -18.97
CA PRO A 61 6.51 11.12 -19.88
C PRO A 61 5.26 11.31 -20.76
N ARG A 62 5.39 10.97 -22.05
CA ARG A 62 4.47 11.45 -23.10
C ARG A 62 3.11 10.74 -23.20
N ARG A 63 2.71 9.82 -22.31
CA ARG A 63 1.38 9.17 -22.35
C ARG A 63 0.85 8.72 -20.97
N GLN A 64 -0.18 9.44 -20.47
CA GLN A 64 -1.17 9.14 -19.40
C GLN A 64 -0.72 9.08 -17.91
N PRO A 65 -1.67 9.26 -16.95
CA PRO A 65 -1.97 10.47 -16.18
C PRO A 65 -1.04 10.69 -14.95
N PRO A 66 -1.05 11.88 -14.30
CA PRO A 66 0.19 12.45 -13.79
C PRO A 66 0.46 12.12 -12.31
N PHE A 67 1.52 11.37 -12.06
CA PHE A 67 2.35 11.62 -10.89
C PHE A 67 3.54 12.46 -11.34
N VAL A 68 3.58 13.73 -10.91
CA VAL A 68 4.72 14.62 -11.13
C VAL A 68 5.56 14.57 -9.85
N LEU A 69 6.66 13.83 -9.88
CA LEU A 69 7.68 13.93 -8.85
C LEU A 69 8.63 15.06 -9.23
N ALA A 70 8.53 16.19 -8.53
CA ALA A 70 9.49 17.29 -8.66
C ALA A 70 10.56 17.15 -7.57
N ILE A 71 11.80 16.84 -7.96
CA ILE A 71 12.94 16.83 -7.06
C ILE A 71 13.68 18.17 -7.21
N LEU A 72 13.65 19.00 -6.18
CA LEU A 72 14.40 20.24 -6.13
C LEU A 72 15.79 19.95 -5.56
N LEU A 73 16.83 19.94 -6.41
CA LEU A 73 18.22 19.83 -5.96
C LEU A 73 18.81 21.22 -5.74
N ILE A 74 19.16 21.54 -4.50
CA ILE A 74 19.90 22.76 -4.14
C ILE A 74 21.38 22.40 -4.09
N GLY A 75 22.10 22.66 -5.18
CA GLY A 75 23.56 22.54 -5.23
C GLY A 75 24.24 23.87 -4.87
N ASN A 76 25.18 23.85 -3.94
CA ASN A 76 26.08 24.98 -3.71
C ASN A 76 27.09 25.08 -4.87
N GLY A 77 26.89 26.07 -5.74
CA GLY A 77 27.85 26.37 -6.79
C GLY A 77 29.10 27.06 -6.23
N ASN A 78 30.19 26.30 -6.06
CA ASN A 78 31.54 26.85 -6.10
C ASN A 78 32.15 26.54 -7.46
N GLY A 79 32.68 27.58 -8.11
CA GLY A 79 32.87 27.67 -9.54
C GLY A 79 33.87 26.69 -10.17
N TYR A 80 33.61 26.41 -11.45
CA TYR A 80 34.60 25.99 -12.43
C TYR A 80 34.55 26.93 -13.64
N HIS A 81 35.72 27.42 -14.02
CA HIS A 81 36.00 28.21 -15.22
C HIS A 81 36.24 27.30 -16.43
N GLY A 82 35.80 27.76 -17.61
CA GLY A 82 36.18 27.27 -18.95
C GLY A 82 35.21 26.19 -19.48
N VAL A 83 34.71 26.23 -20.71
CA VAL A 83 35.21 26.78 -21.98
C VAL A 83 34.04 27.20 -22.88
N THR A 84 34.28 28.25 -23.66
CA THR A 84 33.43 28.91 -24.66
C THR A 84 33.09 28.08 -25.90
N GLY A 85 31.92 28.35 -26.52
CA GLY A 85 31.76 28.21 -27.97
C GLY A 85 30.32 28.19 -28.50
N PHE A 86 29.87 29.32 -29.08
CA PHE A 86 28.97 29.55 -30.24
C PHE A 86 27.62 28.75 -30.35
N SER A 87 26.50 29.23 -30.88
CA SER A 87 26.11 30.38 -31.71
C SER A 87 24.59 30.55 -31.62
N THR A 88 24.11 31.79 -31.73
CA THR A 88 22.71 32.23 -31.76
C THR A 88 22.03 32.10 -33.14
N GLN A 89 20.69 32.26 -33.13
CA GLN A 89 19.71 32.53 -34.23
C GLN A 89 18.97 31.28 -34.75
N GLY A 90 17.66 31.29 -35.00
CA GLY A 90 16.65 32.35 -35.00
C GLY A 90 15.25 31.78 -35.31
N ASN A 91 14.24 32.63 -35.14
CA ASN A 91 12.81 32.41 -35.41
C ASN A 91 12.49 31.90 -36.84
N ILE A 92 11.35 31.22 -37.02
CA ILE A 92 10.15 31.68 -37.80
C ILE A 92 9.14 30.53 -38.04
N LEU A 93 7.86 30.91 -37.99
CA LEU A 93 6.62 30.21 -38.31
C LEU A 93 6.49 29.63 -39.74
N SER A 94 5.54 28.69 -39.84
CA SER A 94 4.65 28.36 -40.99
C SER A 94 5.08 27.27 -41.98
N LYS A 95 4.29 26.18 -42.07
CA LYS A 95 3.31 25.91 -43.15
C LYS A 95 2.71 24.49 -43.05
N ILE A 96 1.53 24.37 -43.66
CA ILE A 96 0.53 23.31 -43.60
C ILE A 96 0.61 22.40 -44.85
N LEU A 97 0.55 21.07 -44.62
CA LEU A 97 0.06 19.93 -45.46
C LEU A 97 0.78 19.56 -46.78
N PRO A 98 0.47 18.38 -47.41
CA PRO A 98 0.51 16.99 -46.91
C PRO A 98 1.22 16.03 -47.91
N MET A 99 1.67 14.83 -47.50
CA MET A 99 1.59 13.59 -48.31
C MET A 99 2.21 12.35 -47.60
N ASP A 100 1.55 11.23 -47.85
CA ASP A 100 1.87 9.83 -47.56
C ASP A 100 3.29 9.36 -47.92
N LEU A 101 3.85 8.45 -47.12
CA LEU A 101 4.14 7.04 -47.46
C LEU A 101 5.17 6.39 -46.51
N ARG A 102 4.84 5.16 -46.08
CA ARG A 102 5.71 4.00 -45.76
C ARG A 102 6.40 3.87 -44.39
N ARG A 103 5.95 2.82 -43.69
CA ARG A 103 6.69 1.78 -42.95
C ARG A 103 8.15 2.07 -42.56
N HIS A 104 8.37 2.23 -41.26
CA HIS A 104 9.59 1.79 -40.55
C HIS A 104 9.12 1.19 -39.20
N SER A 105 9.13 -0.13 -39.04
CA SER A 105 10.21 -0.90 -38.41
C SER A 105 10.79 -0.20 -37.17
N THR A 106 10.21 -0.50 -36.01
CA THR A 106 10.73 -0.10 -34.70
C THR A 106 11.66 -1.19 -34.18
N MET A 107 12.96 -0.95 -34.23
CA MET A 107 13.96 -1.69 -33.46
C MET A 107 13.86 -1.26 -31.99
N PRO A 108 13.93 -2.18 -31.01
CA PRO A 108 14.02 -1.80 -29.61
C PRO A 108 15.44 -1.31 -29.32
N VAL A 109 15.60 -0.02 -29.03
CA VAL A 109 16.84 0.52 -28.48
C VAL A 109 16.81 0.25 -26.98
N SER A 110 17.55 -0.77 -26.54
CA SER A 110 17.83 -0.99 -25.11
C SER A 110 18.94 -0.02 -24.69
N PHE A 111 18.66 0.85 -23.74
CA PHE A 111 19.71 1.58 -23.03
C PHE A 111 20.02 0.83 -21.73
N PRO A 112 21.30 0.56 -21.40
CA PRO A 112 21.65 0.00 -20.10
C PRO A 112 21.30 1.00 -19.01
N LEU A 113 20.46 0.59 -18.06
CA LEU A 113 20.22 1.32 -16.81
C LEU A 113 21.44 1.12 -15.93
N HIS A 114 22.31 2.12 -15.86
CA HIS A 114 23.38 2.18 -14.88
C HIS A 114 22.78 2.73 -13.57
N ALA A 115 22.40 1.84 -12.66
CA ALA A 115 22.06 2.24 -11.30
C ALA A 115 23.35 2.63 -10.56
N LEU A 116 23.48 3.92 -10.22
CA LEU A 116 24.52 4.39 -9.31
C LEU A 116 23.97 4.28 -7.88
N ILE A 117 24.44 3.28 -7.13
CA ILE A 117 24.14 3.14 -5.71
C ILE A 117 25.18 3.96 -4.95
N TYR A 118 24.74 5.00 -4.23
CA TYR A 118 25.59 5.72 -3.30
C TYR A 118 25.53 5.01 -1.95
N GLY A 119 26.65 4.42 -1.51
CA GLY A 119 26.84 4.04 -0.13
C GLY A 119 27.03 5.30 0.72
N TRP A 120 26.18 5.46 1.74
CA TRP A 120 26.45 6.40 2.82
C TRP A 120 27.31 5.67 3.84
N ASP A 121 28.63 5.80 3.69
CA ASP A 121 29.55 5.45 4.75
C ASP A 121 29.72 6.68 5.64
N ASP A 122 29.49 6.47 6.94
CA ASP A 122 29.63 7.49 7.98
C ASP A 122 31.03 8.10 7.95
N TYR A 123 31.09 9.43 7.90
CA TYR A 123 32.34 10.17 8.12
C TYR A 123 32.71 10.04 9.59
N GLU A 124 33.67 9.17 9.91
CA GLU A 124 34.40 9.28 11.17
C GLU A 124 35.22 10.59 11.14
N GLU A 125 34.95 11.47 12.12
CA GLU A 125 35.72 12.68 12.36
C GLU A 125 37.11 12.32 12.91
N ASP A 126 38.07 12.07 12.02
CA ASP A 126 39.47 11.96 12.42
C ASP A 126 40.28 13.24 12.13
N ASP A 127 40.69 13.82 13.24
CA ASP A 127 41.86 14.64 13.56
C ASP A 127 42.48 15.55 12.49
N LYS A 128 42.43 16.86 12.78
CA LYS A 128 43.06 17.92 12.01
C LYS A 128 44.56 17.91 12.26
N THR A 129 45.35 17.27 11.40
CA THR A 129 46.67 17.78 10.97
C THR A 129 47.31 16.87 9.93
N THR A 130 47.16 17.19 8.63
CA THR A 130 48.29 17.20 7.67
C THR A 130 47.84 17.60 6.26
N THR A 131 48.57 18.58 5.72
CA THR A 131 48.40 19.15 4.38
C THR A 131 49.02 18.24 3.30
N LYS A 132 48.19 17.58 2.48
CA LYS A 132 48.39 17.33 1.03
C LYS A 132 47.19 16.52 0.47
N PRO A 133 46.58 16.94 -0.66
CA PRO A 133 45.48 16.18 -1.27
C PRO A 133 46.02 14.90 -1.90
N LYS A 134 45.69 13.75 -1.30
CA LYS A 134 45.88 12.43 -1.91
C LYS A 134 44.78 12.23 -2.95
N GLN A 135 45.16 11.86 -4.18
CA GLN A 135 44.21 11.43 -5.20
C GLN A 135 43.42 10.21 -4.69
N PRO A 136 42.11 10.10 -5.01
CA PRO A 136 41.30 8.96 -4.60
C PRO A 136 41.89 7.68 -5.22
N LYS A 137 42.31 6.75 -4.35
CA LYS A 137 42.70 5.41 -4.74
C LYS A 137 41.42 4.67 -5.18
N PRO A 138 41.38 4.03 -6.36
CA PRO A 138 40.26 3.16 -6.69
C PRO A 138 40.15 2.06 -5.64
N LEU A 139 38.98 1.95 -5.02
CA LEU A 139 38.61 0.84 -4.14
C LEU A 139 38.65 -0.44 -4.98
N ALA A 140 39.70 -1.24 -4.81
CA ALA A 140 39.66 -2.63 -5.19
C ALA A 140 38.76 -3.35 -4.17
N PHE A 141 37.72 -4.03 -4.65
CA PHE A 141 36.94 -4.94 -3.82
C PHE A 141 37.87 -6.04 -3.31
N ASP A 142 38.13 -6.05 -2.01
CA ASP A 142 38.73 -7.18 -1.34
C ASP A 142 37.70 -8.31 -1.26
N THR A 143 38.02 -9.44 -1.89
CA THR A 143 37.22 -10.67 -1.89
C THR A 143 37.14 -11.35 -0.52
N SER A 144 37.77 -10.83 0.54
CA SER A 144 37.56 -11.33 1.90
C SER A 144 36.31 -10.69 2.53
N GLY A 145 35.16 -11.32 2.28
CA GLY A 145 33.86 -10.91 2.80
C GLY A 145 33.74 -10.98 4.33
N ASN A 146 33.97 -9.86 4.99
CA ASN A 146 33.47 -9.60 6.34
C ASN A 146 32.55 -8.38 6.30
N ALA A 147 31.27 -8.61 6.02
CA ALA A 147 30.24 -7.58 6.04
C ALA A 147 29.70 -7.38 7.45
N ILE A 148 29.52 -6.11 7.81
CA ILE A 148 29.15 -5.54 9.11
C ILE A 148 27.63 -5.72 9.44
N PHE A 149 26.91 -6.57 8.70
CA PHE A 149 25.57 -7.03 9.04
C PHE A 149 25.65 -8.36 9.79
N ALA A 150 26.00 -8.32 11.07
CA ALA A 150 26.15 -9.51 11.93
C ALA A 150 24.81 -10.18 12.35
N GLY A 151 23.77 -10.03 11.53
CA GLY A 151 22.59 -10.90 11.47
C GLY A 151 22.44 -11.46 10.06
N GLY A 152 23.57 -11.86 9.46
CA GLY A 152 23.69 -12.10 8.03
C GLY A 152 22.69 -13.15 7.52
N PRO A 153 22.25 -13.03 6.25
CA PRO A 153 21.44 -14.07 5.61
C PRO A 153 22.20 -15.37 5.81
N SER A 154 21.57 -16.32 6.49
CA SER A 154 22.13 -17.65 6.69
C SER A 154 22.55 -18.16 5.31
N VAL A 155 23.86 -18.22 5.09
CA VAL A 155 24.42 -18.56 3.79
C VAL A 155 23.93 -19.96 3.47
N CYS A 156 23.13 -20.06 2.41
CA CYS A 156 22.70 -21.35 1.93
C CYS A 156 23.93 -22.14 1.52
N ASP A 157 24.03 -23.40 1.94
CA ASP A 157 25.12 -24.25 1.52
C ASP A 157 25.00 -24.57 0.02
N ALA A 158 26.09 -25.06 -0.59
CA ALA A 158 26.11 -25.33 -2.02
C ALA A 158 25.11 -26.42 -2.42
N ALA A 159 24.92 -27.44 -1.56
CA ALA A 159 23.96 -28.51 -1.81
C ALA A 159 22.51 -27.99 -1.72
N GLY A 160 22.18 -27.20 -0.69
CA GLY A 160 20.88 -26.54 -0.55
C GLY A 160 20.56 -25.61 -1.72
N SER A 161 21.55 -24.85 -2.20
CA SER A 161 21.41 -23.98 -3.38
C SER A 161 21.12 -24.79 -4.65
N SER A 162 21.84 -25.89 -4.87
CA SER A 162 21.60 -26.76 -6.03
C SER A 162 20.20 -27.40 -6.02
N ILE A 163 19.69 -27.77 -4.84
CA ILE A 163 18.35 -28.32 -4.69
C ILE A 163 17.30 -27.21 -4.90
N ALA A 164 17.54 -26.01 -4.37
CA ALA A 164 16.67 -24.85 -4.58
C ALA A 164 16.51 -24.53 -6.06
N ASP A 165 17.61 -24.52 -6.83
CA ASP A 165 17.59 -24.32 -8.27
C ASP A 165 16.80 -25.44 -8.99
N HIS A 166 16.99 -26.70 -8.59
CA HIS A 166 16.28 -27.83 -9.17
C HIS A 166 14.76 -27.72 -8.93
N LEU A 167 14.35 -27.44 -7.70
CA LEU A 167 12.93 -27.29 -7.32
C LEU A 167 12.27 -26.09 -8.00
N THR A 168 12.99 -24.98 -8.14
CA THR A 168 12.49 -23.76 -8.80
C THR A 168 12.23 -23.98 -10.29
N ASN A 169 13.04 -24.81 -10.95
CA ASN A 169 12.91 -25.09 -12.38
C ASN A 169 11.97 -26.28 -12.68
N ASP A 170 11.54 -27.05 -11.67
CA ASP A 170 10.61 -28.16 -11.84
C ASP A 170 9.16 -27.68 -11.95
N ARG A 171 8.61 -27.78 -13.17
CA ARG A 171 7.24 -27.35 -13.47
C ARG A 171 6.19 -28.17 -12.74
N ASP A 172 6.47 -29.43 -12.44
CA ASP A 172 5.51 -30.30 -11.77
C ASP A 172 5.37 -29.94 -10.28
N GLN A 173 6.38 -29.29 -9.70
CA GLN A 173 6.39 -28.86 -8.29
C GLN A 173 5.81 -27.48 -8.06
N MET A 174 5.72 -26.63 -9.09
CA MET A 174 5.26 -25.24 -8.97
C MET A 174 3.90 -25.13 -8.26
N GLY A 175 2.96 -26.03 -8.57
CA GLY A 175 1.64 -26.06 -7.93
C GLY A 175 1.69 -26.39 -6.43
N SER A 176 2.59 -27.29 -6.03
CA SER A 176 2.81 -27.63 -4.62
C SER A 176 3.51 -26.49 -3.89
N LEU A 177 4.54 -25.88 -4.47
CA LEU A 177 5.24 -24.72 -3.91
C LEU A 177 4.29 -23.53 -3.70
N ALA A 178 3.38 -23.26 -4.64
CA ALA A 178 2.35 -22.23 -4.48
C ALA A 178 1.37 -22.53 -3.33
N ARG A 179 0.96 -23.79 -3.16
CA ARG A 179 0.13 -24.20 -2.01
C ARG A 179 0.88 -24.04 -0.69
N LEU A 180 2.15 -24.41 -0.65
CA LEU A 180 3.01 -24.25 0.51
C LEU A 180 3.17 -22.78 0.88
N ALA A 181 3.53 -21.93 -0.08
CA ALA A 181 3.63 -20.49 0.09
C ALA A 181 2.33 -19.89 0.64
N PHE A 182 1.19 -20.27 0.07
CA PHE A 182 -0.11 -19.82 0.57
C PHE A 182 -0.38 -20.30 2.00
N ALA A 183 -0.24 -21.60 2.28
CA ALA A 183 -0.61 -22.19 3.56
C ALA A 183 0.26 -21.70 4.73
N PHE A 184 1.56 -21.54 4.49
CA PHE A 184 2.55 -21.20 5.53
C PHE A 184 2.95 -19.71 5.55
N ARG A 185 2.22 -18.84 4.86
CA ARG A 185 2.46 -17.39 4.88
C ARG A 185 2.40 -16.81 6.29
N PRO A 186 3.17 -15.75 6.59
CA PRO A 186 3.03 -15.01 7.84
C PRO A 186 1.60 -14.48 8.04
N LYS A 187 1.15 -14.40 9.29
CA LYS A 187 -0.25 -14.07 9.64
C LYS A 187 -0.63 -12.64 9.24
N GLU A 188 0.36 -11.76 9.16
CA GLU A 188 0.25 -10.37 8.71
C GLU A 188 -0.24 -10.29 7.25
N HIS A 189 -0.07 -11.38 6.48
CA HIS A 189 -0.48 -11.49 5.09
C HIS A 189 -1.71 -12.40 4.90
N SER A 190 -2.64 -12.41 5.86
CA SER A 190 -3.84 -13.25 5.79
C SER A 190 -4.75 -12.95 4.59
N GLY A 191 -4.69 -11.73 4.03
CA GLY A 191 -5.50 -11.30 2.87
C GLY A 191 -5.05 -11.84 1.51
N LEU A 192 -3.89 -12.48 1.44
CA LEU A 192 -3.33 -13.02 0.21
C LEU A 192 -4.23 -14.10 -0.39
N ASN A 193 -4.61 -13.98 -1.66
CA ASN A 193 -5.33 -15.02 -2.39
C ASN A 193 -4.34 -15.92 -3.15
N MET A 194 -4.65 -17.21 -3.25
CA MET A 194 -3.83 -18.15 -4.01
C MET A 194 -3.80 -17.79 -5.51
N LYS A 195 -4.83 -17.11 -6.01
CA LYS A 195 -4.92 -16.65 -7.41
C LYS A 195 -3.97 -15.51 -7.74
N ASP A 196 -3.48 -14.80 -6.74
CA ASP A 196 -2.63 -13.62 -6.94
C ASP A 196 -1.15 -14.01 -7.01
N ILE A 197 -0.81 -15.27 -6.69
CA ILE A 197 0.54 -15.81 -6.80
C ILE A 197 0.85 -16.09 -8.28
N GLU A 198 1.73 -15.30 -8.87
CA GLU A 198 2.17 -15.42 -10.26
C GLU A 198 3.28 -16.46 -10.41
N THR A 199 4.31 -16.38 -9.57
CA THR A 199 5.43 -17.32 -9.54
C THR A 199 5.93 -17.59 -8.12
N VAL A 200 6.59 -18.74 -7.95
CA VAL A 200 7.23 -19.12 -6.69
C VAL A 200 8.64 -19.59 -6.96
N HIS A 201 9.60 -19.09 -6.18
CA HIS A 201 11.00 -19.45 -6.25
C HIS A 201 11.45 -20.03 -4.91
N VAL A 202 12.30 -21.06 -4.95
CA VAL A 202 12.99 -21.53 -3.75
C VAL A 202 14.30 -20.78 -3.67
N LEU A 203 14.48 -20.00 -2.61
CA LEU A 203 15.69 -19.22 -2.41
C LEU A 203 16.80 -20.05 -1.77
N CYS A 204 16.42 -20.86 -0.77
CA CYS A 204 17.36 -21.62 0.02
C CYS A 204 16.71 -22.85 0.61
N VAL A 205 17.45 -23.96 0.65
CA VAL A 205 17.06 -25.19 1.36
C VAL A 205 18.08 -25.44 2.46
N LYS A 206 17.62 -25.53 3.70
CA LYS A 206 18.44 -25.82 4.88
C LYS A 206 18.05 -27.17 5.48
N PRO A 207 18.82 -27.71 6.44
CA PRO A 207 18.46 -28.94 7.16
C PRO A 207 17.05 -28.99 7.71
N ASN A 208 16.55 -27.87 8.24
CA ASN A 208 15.29 -27.84 9.00
C ASN A 208 14.21 -27.00 8.34
N GLU A 209 14.51 -26.30 7.25
CA GLU A 209 13.59 -25.36 6.65
C GLU A 209 13.88 -25.14 5.16
N ILE A 210 12.87 -24.68 4.45
CA ILE A 210 12.96 -24.19 3.08
C ILE A 210 12.48 -22.74 3.05
N GLU A 211 13.28 -21.88 2.41
CA GLU A 211 12.92 -20.48 2.18
C GLU A 211 12.34 -20.32 0.79
N VAL A 212 11.12 -19.81 0.73
CA VAL A 212 10.35 -19.64 -0.50
C VAL A 212 10.07 -18.17 -0.73
N GLU A 213 10.24 -17.71 -1.95
CA GLU A 213 9.82 -16.39 -2.42
C GLU A 213 8.58 -16.54 -3.31
N ALA A 214 7.48 -15.90 -2.94
CA ALA A 214 6.27 -15.85 -3.75
C ALA A 214 6.10 -14.44 -4.35
N ILE A 215 5.96 -14.37 -5.67
CA ILE A 215 5.70 -13.11 -6.38
C ILE A 215 4.19 -13.00 -6.58
N LEU A 216 3.62 -11.93 -6.05
CA LEU A 216 2.20 -11.63 -6.04
C LEU A 216 1.92 -10.45 -6.93
N CYS A 217 1.04 -10.58 -7.90
CA CYS A 217 0.73 -9.50 -8.84
C CYS A 217 -0.71 -9.03 -8.71
N GLU A 218 -0.87 -7.76 -8.38
CA GLU A 218 -2.16 -7.05 -8.38
C GLU A 218 -2.23 -6.05 -9.54
N SER A 219 -3.36 -5.35 -9.69
CA SER A 219 -3.57 -4.37 -10.76
C SER A 219 -2.57 -3.20 -10.74
N LEU A 220 -1.95 -2.92 -9.58
CA LEU A 220 -1.03 -1.81 -9.38
C LEU A 220 0.45 -2.21 -9.43
N GLY A 221 0.78 -3.49 -9.48
CA GLY A 221 2.15 -3.98 -9.53
C GLY A 221 2.32 -5.34 -8.84
N CYS A 222 3.57 -5.82 -8.80
CA CYS A 222 3.91 -7.06 -8.14
C CYS A 222 4.74 -6.83 -6.88
N VAL A 223 4.49 -7.62 -5.85
CA VAL A 223 5.20 -7.63 -4.57
C VAL A 223 5.81 -9.00 -4.36
N SER A 224 7.04 -9.05 -3.85
CA SER A 224 7.70 -10.29 -3.45
C SER A 224 7.50 -10.55 -1.96
N LEU A 225 7.12 -11.77 -1.60
CA LEU A 225 6.92 -12.21 -0.22
C LEU A 225 7.88 -13.37 0.10
N HIS A 226 8.70 -13.19 1.13
CA HIS A 226 9.60 -14.23 1.66
C HIS A 226 8.89 -15.05 2.74
N ILE A 227 8.96 -16.38 2.61
CA ILE A 227 8.19 -17.33 3.43
C ILE A 227 9.12 -18.46 3.88
N PRO A 228 9.59 -18.45 5.14
CA PRO A 228 10.33 -19.57 5.71
C PRO A 228 9.36 -20.68 6.13
N ILE A 229 9.59 -21.90 5.66
CA ILE A 229 8.75 -23.07 5.96
C ILE A 229 9.60 -24.11 6.68
N GLN A 230 9.22 -24.42 7.93
CA GLN A 230 9.90 -25.44 8.72
C GLN A 230 9.52 -26.86 8.24
N PHE A 231 10.52 -27.73 8.16
CA PHE A 231 10.32 -29.13 7.84
C PHE A 231 9.76 -29.91 9.04
N PRO A 232 8.86 -30.90 8.81
CA PRO A 232 8.43 -31.83 9.84
C PRO A 232 9.58 -32.65 10.42
N SER A 233 10.56 -33.00 9.59
CA SER A 233 11.74 -33.76 9.98
C SER A 233 13.03 -33.07 9.49
N SER A 234 14.03 -32.98 10.37
CA SER A 234 15.35 -32.46 10.03
C SER A 234 16.05 -33.37 9.00
N CYS A 235 16.55 -32.79 7.91
CA CYS A 235 17.41 -33.44 6.94
C CYS A 235 18.87 -33.24 7.35
N THR A 236 19.59 -34.33 7.58
CA THR A 236 21.02 -34.27 7.91
C THR A 236 21.84 -34.20 6.62
N HIS A 237 22.83 -33.29 6.58
CA HIS A 237 23.89 -33.35 5.58
C HIS A 237 24.81 -34.51 5.95
N THR A 238 24.48 -35.71 5.48
CA THR A 238 25.44 -36.80 5.39
C THR A 238 26.21 -36.67 4.08
N ASP A 239 27.42 -37.22 3.98
CA ASP A 239 28.30 -37.16 2.78
C ASP A 239 27.70 -37.75 1.49
N GLU A 240 26.46 -38.25 1.53
CA GLU A 240 25.69 -38.69 0.37
C GLU A 240 24.60 -37.66 0.03
N ASP A 241 24.87 -36.81 -0.95
CA ASP A 241 23.95 -35.76 -1.43
C ASP A 241 22.55 -36.30 -1.78
N ASP A 242 22.48 -37.53 -2.30
CA ASP A 242 21.24 -38.22 -2.66
C ASP A 242 20.29 -38.41 -1.46
N LYS A 243 20.83 -38.65 -0.26
CA LYS A 243 20.04 -38.82 0.96
C LYS A 243 19.43 -37.50 1.41
N PHE A 244 20.19 -36.41 1.32
CA PHE A 244 19.70 -35.08 1.68
C PHE A 244 18.57 -34.65 0.74
N GLN A 245 18.76 -34.77 -0.58
CA GLN A 245 17.73 -34.46 -1.56
C GLN A 245 16.47 -35.32 -1.38
N SER A 246 16.63 -36.63 -1.16
CA SER A 246 15.49 -37.53 -0.93
C SER A 246 14.70 -37.15 0.34
N CYS A 247 15.40 -36.75 1.41
CA CYS A 247 14.76 -36.25 2.63
C CYS A 247 13.98 -34.96 2.38
N VAL A 248 14.57 -33.99 1.67
CA VAL A 248 13.91 -32.72 1.33
C VAL A 248 12.64 -32.98 0.53
N LEU A 249 12.71 -33.81 -0.51
CA LEU A 249 11.56 -34.16 -1.34
C LEU A 249 10.45 -34.87 -0.54
N GLN A 250 10.81 -35.69 0.44
CA GLN A 250 9.84 -36.33 1.31
C GLN A 250 9.14 -35.31 2.23
N ASN A 251 9.90 -34.42 2.87
CA ASN A 251 9.34 -33.34 3.68
C ASN A 251 8.39 -32.44 2.87
N LEU A 252 8.75 -32.10 1.63
CA LEU A 252 7.90 -31.29 0.75
C LEU A 252 6.57 -31.99 0.42
N LYS A 253 6.57 -33.32 0.21
CA LYS A 253 5.33 -34.09 0.01
C LYS A 253 4.44 -34.06 1.25
N ASP A 254 5.02 -34.27 2.43
CA ASP A 254 4.27 -34.29 3.69
C ASP A 254 3.69 -32.89 4.02
N LEU A 255 4.47 -31.85 3.74
CA LEU A 255 4.01 -30.46 3.85
C LEU A 255 2.90 -30.15 2.84
N ASP A 256 2.98 -30.65 1.61
CA ASP A 256 1.94 -30.41 0.58
C ASP A 256 0.59 -31.04 0.95
N VAL A 257 0.59 -32.23 1.57
CA VAL A 257 -0.64 -32.84 2.12
C VAL A 257 -1.26 -31.94 3.19
N THR A 258 -0.42 -31.39 4.07
CA THR A 258 -0.85 -30.46 5.12
C THR A 258 -1.39 -29.16 4.52
N ALA A 259 -0.67 -28.56 3.58
CA ALA A 259 -1.06 -27.34 2.90
C ALA A 259 -2.37 -27.52 2.12
N THR A 260 -2.55 -28.65 1.43
CA THR A 260 -3.79 -28.98 0.71
C THR A 260 -5.00 -29.01 1.65
N THR A 261 -4.82 -29.57 2.85
CA THR A 261 -5.87 -29.58 3.88
C THR A 261 -6.20 -28.17 4.38
N GLN A 262 -5.19 -27.33 4.59
CA GLN A 262 -5.40 -25.93 5.02
C GLN A 262 -6.04 -25.07 3.94
N VAL A 263 -5.56 -25.18 2.69
CA VAL A 263 -6.10 -24.48 1.52
C VAL A 263 -7.56 -24.86 1.29
N SER A 264 -7.90 -26.16 1.32
CA SER A 264 -9.28 -26.61 1.14
C SER A 264 -10.20 -26.13 2.28
N ALA A 265 -9.74 -26.13 3.53
CA ALA A 265 -10.48 -25.54 4.64
C ALA A 265 -10.71 -24.03 4.43
N HIS A 266 -9.69 -23.30 3.97
CA HIS A 266 -9.79 -21.88 3.68
C HIS A 266 -10.79 -21.60 2.54
N LEU A 267 -10.69 -22.33 1.42
CA LEU A 267 -11.61 -22.21 0.29
C LEU A 267 -13.05 -22.58 0.68
N THR A 268 -13.22 -23.59 1.54
CA THR A 268 -14.55 -23.97 2.06
C THR A 268 -15.13 -22.88 2.95
N SER A 269 -14.31 -22.28 3.82
CA SER A 269 -14.73 -21.15 4.66
C SER A 269 -15.10 -19.91 3.85
N GLN A 270 -14.34 -19.61 2.79
CA GLN A 270 -14.68 -18.54 1.84
C GLN A 270 -15.97 -18.87 1.10
N SER A 271 -16.14 -20.10 0.62
CA SER A 271 -17.34 -20.53 -0.11
C SER A 271 -18.60 -20.50 0.76
N GLN A 272 -18.50 -20.89 2.03
CA GLN A 272 -19.61 -20.79 2.98
C GLN A 272 -19.97 -19.33 3.30
N SER A 273 -18.98 -18.45 3.41
CA SER A 273 -19.24 -17.01 3.53
C SER A 273 -19.84 -16.39 2.26
N SER A 274 -19.56 -16.99 1.09
CA SER A 274 -20.10 -16.60 -0.22
C SER A 274 -21.51 -17.16 -0.48
N ALA A 275 -21.89 -18.25 0.19
CA ALA A 275 -23.20 -18.88 0.03
C ALA A 275 -24.35 -18.05 0.63
N ILE A 276 -24.02 -17.07 1.49
CA ILE A 276 -24.98 -16.08 1.96
C ILE A 276 -25.13 -15.08 0.81
N ASN A 277 -26.18 -15.28 0.00
CA ASN A 277 -26.54 -14.38 -1.08
C ASN A 277 -26.53 -12.95 -0.51
N PRO A 278 -25.69 -12.02 -1.01
CA PRO A 278 -25.64 -10.65 -0.52
C PRO A 278 -27.00 -9.95 -0.57
N GLU A 279 -27.92 -10.37 -1.46
CA GLU A 279 -29.29 -9.89 -1.48
C GLU A 279 -30.11 -10.30 -0.24
N MET A 280 -29.75 -11.41 0.40
CA MET A 280 -30.38 -11.82 1.66
C MET A 280 -30.05 -10.84 2.79
N LEU A 281 -28.88 -10.17 2.75
CA LEU A 281 -28.56 -9.08 3.67
C LEU A 281 -29.32 -7.80 3.37
N LEU A 282 -29.94 -7.65 2.20
CA LEU A 282 -30.80 -6.51 1.90
C LEU A 282 -32.29 -6.85 2.08
N SER A 283 -32.59 -8.13 2.33
CA SER A 283 -33.94 -8.61 2.55
C SER A 283 -34.40 -8.31 3.98
N GLY A 284 -35.63 -7.80 4.12
CA GLY A 284 -36.25 -7.49 5.40
C GLY A 284 -36.22 -6.00 5.77
N THR A 285 -37.24 -5.56 6.50
CA THR A 285 -37.35 -4.20 7.01
C THR A 285 -36.41 -3.99 8.20
N VAL A 286 -35.59 -2.95 8.15
CA VAL A 286 -34.77 -2.51 9.28
C VAL A 286 -35.67 -1.87 10.32
N GLN A 287 -35.55 -2.29 11.58
CA GLN A 287 -36.26 -1.61 12.67
C GLN A 287 -35.59 -0.27 12.96
N LEU A 288 -36.29 0.84 12.70
CA LEU A 288 -35.75 2.18 12.85
C LEU A 288 -36.00 2.73 14.27
N PRO A 289 -34.99 3.34 14.91
CA PRO A 289 -35.10 3.89 16.25
C PRO A 289 -35.84 5.23 16.24
N SER A 290 -36.30 5.69 17.40
CA SER A 290 -37.08 6.94 17.52
C SER A 290 -36.31 8.20 17.13
N TRP A 291 -34.98 8.17 17.13
CA TRP A 291 -34.13 9.27 16.68
C TRP A 291 -33.96 9.32 15.17
N TRP A 292 -34.41 8.29 14.44
CA TRP A 292 -34.30 8.25 12.98
C TRP A 292 -35.19 9.31 12.34
N VAL A 293 -34.66 9.98 11.33
CA VAL A 293 -35.39 11.00 10.56
C VAL A 293 -35.53 10.49 9.12
N SER A 294 -36.76 10.44 8.61
CA SER A 294 -36.99 10.10 7.20
C SER A 294 -36.55 11.25 6.30
N PRO A 295 -35.83 11.02 5.18
CA PRO A 295 -35.48 12.09 4.24
C PRO A 295 -36.72 12.81 3.70
N SER A 296 -37.84 12.11 3.57
CA SER A 296 -39.13 12.65 3.11
C SER A 296 -39.75 13.71 4.04
N SER A 297 -39.29 13.79 5.29
CA SER A 297 -39.80 14.77 6.27
C SER A 297 -39.11 16.14 6.21
N THR A 298 -38.11 16.30 5.34
CA THR A 298 -37.30 17.53 5.25
C THR A 298 -37.85 18.51 4.20
N LEU A 299 -37.55 19.81 4.36
CA LEU A 299 -37.95 20.85 3.40
C LEU A 299 -37.43 20.58 1.98
N ASN A 300 -36.30 19.89 1.86
CA ASN A 300 -35.65 19.51 0.60
C ASN A 300 -35.72 18.00 0.33
N ALA A 301 -36.86 17.37 0.68
CA ALA A 301 -37.07 15.93 0.66
C ALA A 301 -36.52 15.23 -0.60
N ALA A 302 -36.90 15.68 -1.79
CA ALA A 302 -36.52 15.02 -3.05
C ALA A 302 -35.01 15.02 -3.31
N ALA A 303 -34.34 16.14 -3.06
CA ALA A 303 -32.89 16.25 -3.25
C ALA A 303 -32.14 15.39 -2.23
N LEU A 304 -32.60 15.37 -0.98
CA LEU A 304 -31.97 14.62 0.10
C LEU A 304 -32.22 13.11 -0.02
N GLU A 305 -33.39 12.69 -0.48
CA GLU A 305 -33.71 11.30 -0.78
C GLU A 305 -32.83 10.76 -1.92
N THR A 306 -32.65 11.56 -2.98
CA THR A 306 -31.74 11.21 -4.09
C THR A 306 -30.31 11.01 -3.57
N GLU A 307 -29.85 11.92 -2.70
CA GLU A 307 -28.51 11.83 -2.11
C GLU A 307 -28.36 10.62 -1.18
N CYS A 308 -29.35 10.33 -0.33
CA CYS A 308 -29.36 9.15 0.53
C CYS A 308 -29.25 7.85 -0.28
N ASN A 309 -29.98 7.75 -1.40
CA ASN A 309 -29.92 6.57 -2.26
C ASN A 309 -28.55 6.45 -2.95
N MET A 310 -28.01 7.55 -3.47
CA MET A 310 -26.66 7.57 -4.05
C MET A 310 -25.60 7.11 -3.04
N LEU A 311 -25.62 7.66 -1.82
CA LEU A 311 -24.67 7.29 -0.77
C LEU A 311 -24.84 5.83 -0.33
N LYS A 312 -26.07 5.32 -0.28
CA LYS A 312 -26.33 3.91 -0.02
C LYS A 312 -25.69 3.02 -1.09
N ASP A 313 -25.81 3.39 -2.37
CA ASP A 313 -25.25 2.61 -3.47
C ASP A 313 -23.71 2.62 -3.42
N ILE A 314 -23.10 3.80 -3.23
CA ILE A 314 -21.64 3.96 -3.10
C ILE A 314 -21.11 3.14 -1.91
N LEU A 315 -21.72 3.25 -0.74
CA LEU A 315 -21.27 2.50 0.45
C LEU A 315 -21.36 0.98 0.24
N ASN A 316 -22.24 0.51 -0.65
CA ASN A 316 -22.38 -0.91 -0.96
C ASN A 316 -21.42 -1.40 -2.05
N GLU A 317 -20.54 -0.55 -2.59
CA GLU A 317 -19.47 -0.98 -3.47
C GLU A 317 -18.45 -1.83 -2.70
N ASP A 318 -17.70 -2.67 -3.42
CA ASP A 318 -16.79 -3.64 -2.80
C ASP A 318 -15.59 -2.94 -2.10
N GLU A 319 -15.21 -1.76 -2.58
CA GLU A 319 -14.12 -0.95 -2.01
C GLU A 319 -14.41 -0.41 -0.60
N PHE A 320 -15.68 -0.27 -0.22
CA PHE A 320 -16.10 0.24 1.10
C PHE A 320 -16.48 -0.86 2.10
N GLN A 321 -16.32 -2.15 1.75
CA GLN A 321 -16.77 -3.24 2.62
C GLN A 321 -16.01 -3.26 3.96
N THR A 322 -14.72 -2.97 3.91
CA THR A 322 -13.86 -2.93 5.09
C THR A 322 -14.31 -1.86 6.09
N GLU A 323 -14.61 -0.66 5.60
CA GLU A 323 -15.09 0.48 6.39
C GLU A 323 -16.53 0.27 6.87
N LEU A 324 -17.40 -0.32 6.05
CA LEU A 324 -18.76 -0.68 6.48
C LEU A 324 -18.74 -1.71 7.60
N MET A 325 -17.84 -2.69 7.55
CA MET A 325 -17.69 -3.68 8.62
C MET A 325 -17.21 -3.03 9.91
N ALA A 326 -16.22 -2.13 9.82
CA ALA A 326 -15.76 -1.35 10.98
C ALA A 326 -16.88 -0.47 11.55
N LEU A 327 -17.63 0.22 10.70
CA LEU A 327 -18.73 1.09 11.10
C LEU A 327 -19.87 0.29 11.75
N ALA A 328 -20.17 -0.90 11.21
CA ALA A 328 -21.13 -1.81 11.81
C ALA A 328 -20.64 -2.34 13.17
N GLN A 329 -19.36 -2.68 13.29
CA GLN A 329 -18.78 -3.12 14.56
C GLN A 329 -18.87 -2.00 15.62
N ASP A 330 -18.61 -0.75 15.25
CA ASP A 330 -18.71 0.41 16.14
C ASP A 330 -20.16 0.73 16.53
N GLY A 331 -21.09 0.70 15.56
CA GLY A 331 -22.52 0.84 15.81
C GLY A 331 -23.07 -0.24 16.76
N LEU A 332 -22.54 -1.46 16.67
CA LEU A 332 -22.89 -2.56 17.57
C LEU A 332 -22.41 -2.30 19.00
N LYS A 333 -21.16 -1.84 19.17
CA LYS A 333 -20.62 -1.45 20.49
C LYS A 333 -21.47 -0.36 21.12
N HIS A 334 -21.86 0.65 20.34
CA HIS A 334 -22.73 1.73 20.81
C HIS A 334 -24.11 1.24 21.25
N SER A 335 -24.70 0.29 20.53
CA SER A 335 -26.01 -0.27 20.85
C SER A 335 -25.97 -1.18 22.10
N LEU A 336 -24.88 -1.94 22.25
CA LEU A 336 -24.68 -2.89 23.36
C LEU A 336 -24.23 -2.24 24.66
N HIS A 337 -23.64 -1.04 24.62
CA HIS A 337 -23.21 -0.31 25.82
C HIS A 337 -24.34 -0.06 26.84
N HIS A 338 -25.60 -0.14 26.42
CA HIS A 338 -26.75 -0.07 27.33
C HIS A 338 -27.11 -1.39 28.02
N GLN A 339 -26.57 -2.54 27.61
CA GLN A 339 -27.04 -3.84 28.10
C GLN A 339 -26.09 -4.60 29.05
N GLN A 340 -24.76 -4.61 28.89
CA GLN A 340 -23.82 -5.05 29.95
C GLN A 340 -22.35 -4.99 29.47
N ASN A 341 -21.42 -4.80 30.41
CA ASN A 341 -19.99 -4.54 30.19
C ASN A 341 -19.13 -5.72 29.71
N ASP A 342 -19.71 -6.80 29.17
CA ASP A 342 -18.92 -7.98 28.81
C ASP A 342 -18.34 -7.88 27.39
N ALA A 343 -17.23 -7.15 27.27
CA ALA A 343 -16.53 -6.90 26.00
C ALA A 343 -16.17 -8.20 25.25
N ALA A 344 -15.98 -9.31 25.98
CA ALA A 344 -15.66 -10.62 25.44
C ALA A 344 -16.80 -11.25 24.62
N SER A 345 -18.04 -10.76 24.76
CA SER A 345 -19.23 -11.30 24.08
C SER A 345 -19.60 -10.56 22.79
N THR A 346 -18.82 -9.55 22.36
CA THR A 346 -19.18 -8.74 21.19
C THR A 346 -19.09 -9.58 19.92
N PRO A 347 -20.18 -9.74 19.15
CA PRO A 347 -20.14 -10.44 17.86
C PRO A 347 -19.13 -9.81 16.90
N THR A 348 -18.42 -10.64 16.14
CA THR A 348 -17.50 -10.19 15.10
C THR A 348 -18.26 -10.04 13.79
N ILE A 349 -18.28 -8.85 13.21
CA ILE A 349 -18.91 -8.62 11.91
C ILE A 349 -18.08 -9.29 10.82
N GLN A 350 -18.72 -10.13 10.01
CA GLN A 350 -18.12 -10.82 8.86
C GLN A 350 -18.40 -10.10 7.54
N LYS A 351 -19.56 -9.45 7.43
CA LYS A 351 -19.99 -8.69 6.26
C LYS A 351 -21.02 -7.66 6.68
N ALA A 352 -21.02 -6.50 6.04
CA ALA A 352 -22.03 -5.48 6.27
C ALA A 352 -22.51 -4.89 4.95
N ARG A 353 -23.79 -4.54 4.88
CA ARG A 353 -24.39 -3.83 3.74
C ARG A 353 -25.19 -2.65 4.25
N CYS A 354 -25.05 -1.51 3.60
CA CYS A 354 -25.84 -0.33 3.87
C CYS A 354 -27.27 -0.55 3.38
N SER A 355 -28.22 -0.66 4.30
CA SER A 355 -29.63 -0.87 3.97
C SER A 355 -30.34 0.46 3.71
N ILE A 356 -30.02 1.48 4.52
CA ILE A 356 -30.64 2.80 4.44
C ILE A 356 -29.68 3.89 4.93
N VAL A 357 -29.68 5.03 4.25
CA VAL A 357 -29.00 6.26 4.70
C VAL A 357 -30.09 7.30 5.00
N GLY A 358 -29.97 7.98 6.14
CA GLY A 358 -30.89 9.03 6.55
C GLY A 358 -30.16 10.27 7.04
N PRO A 359 -30.85 11.42 7.14
CA PRO A 359 -30.31 12.66 7.70
C PRO A 359 -29.68 12.56 9.09
N ALA A 360 -30.04 11.55 9.88
CA ALA A 360 -29.60 11.37 11.26
C ALA A 360 -28.57 10.24 11.43
N GLY A 361 -28.37 9.38 10.43
CA GLY A 361 -27.49 8.23 10.56
C GLY A 361 -27.54 7.25 9.39
N ILE A 362 -26.88 6.11 9.57
CA ILE A 362 -26.78 5.01 8.61
C ILE A 362 -27.37 3.75 9.25
N GLY A 363 -28.24 3.05 8.53
CA GLY A 363 -28.76 1.74 8.89
C GLY A 363 -28.12 0.66 8.03
N MET A 364 -27.53 -0.32 8.67
CA MET A 364 -26.81 -1.43 8.06
C MET A 364 -27.45 -2.76 8.45
N LYS A 365 -27.34 -3.74 7.56
CA LYS A 365 -27.55 -5.15 7.88
C LYS A 365 -26.19 -5.82 7.92
N ALA A 366 -25.87 -6.39 9.06
CA ALA A 366 -24.58 -7.00 9.31
C ALA A 366 -24.74 -8.50 9.56
N LEU A 367 -23.88 -9.27 8.92
CA LEU A 367 -23.69 -10.67 9.21
C LEU A 367 -22.64 -10.78 10.32
N ALA A 368 -23.04 -11.23 11.50
CA ALA A 368 -22.15 -11.31 12.65
C ALA A 368 -21.98 -12.76 13.11
N ARG A 369 -20.75 -13.12 13.46
CA ARG A 369 -20.43 -14.39 14.11
C ARG A 369 -20.45 -14.20 15.62
N GLN A 370 -21.28 -14.97 16.32
CA GLN A 370 -21.32 -14.96 17.79
C GLN A 370 -20.07 -15.66 18.36
N PRO A 371 -19.45 -15.11 19.41
CA PRO A 371 -18.25 -15.70 20.00
C PRO A 371 -18.54 -16.98 20.81
N THR A 372 -19.78 -17.15 21.27
CA THR A 372 -20.19 -18.25 22.16
C THR A 372 -20.30 -19.60 21.45
N ASP A 373 -20.93 -19.62 20.28
CA ASP A 373 -21.24 -20.85 19.55
C ASP A 373 -20.73 -20.83 18.09
N GLY A 374 -20.13 -19.71 17.65
CA GLY A 374 -19.70 -19.54 16.27
C GLY A 374 -20.87 -19.41 15.28
N SER A 375 -22.11 -19.32 15.77
CA SER A 375 -23.29 -19.15 14.92
C SER A 375 -23.21 -17.82 14.18
N VAL A 376 -23.76 -17.83 12.97
CA VAL A 376 -23.79 -16.65 12.12
C VAL A 376 -25.22 -16.13 12.11
N VAL A 377 -25.39 -14.87 12.51
CA VAL A 377 -26.69 -14.20 12.61
C VAL A 377 -26.70 -12.93 11.77
N VAL A 378 -27.85 -12.60 11.18
CA VAL A 378 -28.07 -11.32 10.52
C VAL A 378 -28.69 -10.36 11.54
N MET A 379 -28.10 -9.19 11.69
CA MET A 379 -28.54 -8.17 12.65
C MET A 379 -28.67 -6.80 11.98
N ASP A 380 -29.62 -6.01 12.47
CA ASP A 380 -29.76 -4.61 12.12
C ASP A 380 -28.82 -3.78 12.99
N VAL A 381 -27.96 -2.98 12.37
CA VAL A 381 -27.01 -2.10 13.04
C VAL A 381 -27.27 -0.68 12.62
N LEU A 382 -27.40 0.22 13.59
CA LEU A 382 -27.72 1.62 13.35
C LEU A 382 -26.58 2.48 13.89
N PHE A 383 -26.08 3.38 13.04
CA PHE A 383 -25.01 4.30 13.37
C PHE A 383 -25.52 5.74 13.33
N PRO A 384 -25.63 6.45 14.47
CA PRO A 384 -26.04 7.84 14.48
C PRO A 384 -24.87 8.77 14.12
N PHE A 385 -25.12 9.82 13.32
CA PHE A 385 -24.09 10.83 13.02
C PHE A 385 -23.78 11.77 14.20
N GLY A 386 -24.65 11.78 15.20
CA GLY A 386 -24.60 12.77 16.28
C GLY A 386 -25.05 14.18 15.85
N GLY A 387 -25.52 14.94 16.84
CA GLY A 387 -25.99 16.31 16.64
C GLY A 387 -27.31 16.42 15.85
N PRO A 388 -27.61 17.61 15.30
CA PRO A 388 -28.84 17.84 14.54
C PRO A 388 -28.85 17.10 13.20
N SER A 389 -30.07 16.78 12.72
CA SER A 389 -30.30 16.13 11.44
C SER A 389 -29.79 16.97 10.27
N LYS A 390 -29.18 16.32 9.29
CA LYS A 390 -28.57 16.97 8.13
C LYS A 390 -29.65 17.41 7.15
N GLN A 391 -29.75 18.71 6.92
CA GLN A 391 -30.81 19.33 6.10
C GLN A 391 -30.41 19.53 4.62
N THR A 392 -29.12 19.32 4.30
CA THR A 392 -28.56 19.54 2.95
C THR A 392 -27.72 18.35 2.52
N ALA A 393 -27.63 18.10 1.21
CA ALA A 393 -26.82 17.03 0.63
C ALA A 393 -25.35 17.12 1.06
N ASP A 394 -24.76 18.32 1.03
CA ASP A 394 -23.34 18.49 1.42
C ASP A 394 -23.10 18.18 2.90
N SER A 395 -24.02 18.58 3.78
CA SER A 395 -23.94 18.23 5.21
C SER A 395 -24.11 16.74 5.46
N LEU A 396 -24.88 16.04 4.62
CA LEU A 396 -25.06 14.59 4.69
C LEU A 396 -23.80 13.86 4.22
N ARG A 397 -23.24 14.25 3.07
CA ARG A 397 -21.96 13.71 2.55
C ARG A 397 -20.84 13.86 3.57
N ALA A 398 -20.69 15.05 4.15
CA ALA A 398 -19.67 15.30 5.17
C ALA A 398 -19.85 14.42 6.41
N ALA A 399 -21.10 14.17 6.82
CA ALA A 399 -21.39 13.29 7.96
C ALA A 399 -21.09 11.82 7.65
N VAL A 400 -21.46 11.33 6.46
CA VAL A 400 -21.14 9.97 6.02
C VAL A 400 -19.63 9.77 5.90
N LEU A 401 -18.92 10.69 5.24
CA LEU A 401 -17.47 10.63 5.11
C LEU A 401 -16.77 10.68 6.48
N GLY A 402 -17.26 11.51 7.39
CA GLY A 402 -16.75 11.56 8.77
C GLY A 402 -16.94 10.23 9.50
N ALA A 403 -18.11 9.60 9.38
CA ALA A 403 -18.40 8.31 9.99
C ALA A 403 -17.49 7.19 9.43
N VAL A 404 -17.34 7.13 8.10
CA VAL A 404 -16.47 6.17 7.41
C VAL A 404 -15.00 6.36 7.81
N ALA A 405 -14.52 7.61 7.87
CA ALA A 405 -13.14 7.91 8.27
C ALA A 405 -12.85 7.50 9.71
N VAL A 406 -13.78 7.78 10.65
CA VAL A 406 -13.63 7.35 12.06
C VAL A 406 -13.62 5.83 12.18
N ALA A 407 -14.44 5.13 11.39
CA ALA A 407 -14.44 3.67 11.38
C ALA A 407 -13.12 3.07 10.85
N ALA A 408 -12.54 3.67 9.81
CA ALA A 408 -11.27 3.24 9.23
C ALA A 408 -10.10 3.39 10.22
N GLU A 409 -10.08 4.44 11.04
CA GLU A 409 -9.03 4.65 12.05
C GLU A 409 -9.03 3.57 13.14
N GLN A 410 -10.15 2.91 13.43
CA GLN A 410 -10.23 1.87 14.47
C GLN A 410 -9.62 0.51 14.03
N GLN A 411 -9.23 0.36 12.76
CA GLN A 411 -8.64 -0.89 12.25
C GLN A 411 -7.11 -0.88 12.22
N LEU A 412 -6.49 0.29 12.39
CA LEU A 412 -5.04 0.46 12.55
C LEU A 412 -4.66 0.27 14.02
#